data_AF-A0AA87BE88-F1
#
_entry.id   AF-A0AA87BE88-F1
#
_cell.length_a   1.000
_cell.length_b   1.000
_cell.length_c   1.000
_cell.angle_alpha   90.00
_cell.angle_beta   90.00
_cell.angle_gamma   90.00
#
_symmetry.space_group_name_H-M   'P 1'
#
loop_
_entity.id
_entity.type
_entity.pdbx_description
1 polymer ?
#
loop_
_entity_poly.entity_id
_entity_poly.type
_entity_poly.pdbx_seq_one_letter_code
_entity_poly.pdbx_strand_id
1 'polypeptide(L)'
;MFVVHWTYIPHRGTRLKKQKFKPLRHLDFYFSNTPVLEENKPARIFRALAGLWNPSESLDKAGARAEQGVTITYRFSHTKTAFLKAARRIRPLTSQSLAARLLDVIEHDILPLTARGVSLGNKVFGAAILRKSDLSLVVAETNNELENPLWHGEVHALKRFYELGEKPNTKDLIFLSTHEPCTMCMSAITWAGFDNFYSFFSHEDSRDAFAIPHDLKILKEVFGLEPGGYRRSNAFWNSFFVADLVESEDDPLKTTLKAQTTRIKAAYDDLSTTYQSSKSDNDIPLN
;
A
#
# COMPACT_ATOMS: atom_id res chain seq x y z
N MET A 1 50.92 -29.18 -13.34
CA MET A 1 50.61 -29.60 -14.73
C MET A 1 49.10 -29.49 -14.90
N PHE A 2 48.60 -28.45 -15.57
CA PHE A 2 47.16 -28.22 -15.72
C PHE A 2 46.72 -28.72 -17.10
N VAL A 3 45.79 -29.67 -17.13
CA VAL A 3 45.13 -30.11 -18.36
C VAL A 3 43.87 -29.28 -18.52
N VAL A 4 43.74 -28.54 -19.62
CA VAL A 4 42.57 -27.74 -19.97
C VAL A 4 41.79 -28.49 -21.06
N HIS A 5 40.57 -28.92 -20.76
CA HIS A 5 39.65 -29.43 -21.79
C HIS A 5 38.71 -28.31 -22.24
N TRP A 6 38.61 -28.13 -23.55
CA TRP A 6 37.65 -27.23 -24.19
C TRP A 6 36.55 -28.06 -24.82
N THR A 7 35.30 -27.84 -24.42
CA THR A 7 34.13 -28.36 -25.15
C THR A 7 33.44 -27.21 -25.87
N TYR A 8 33.28 -27.36 -27.19
CA TYR A 8 32.63 -26.40 -28.08
C TYR A 8 31.13 -26.71 -28.16
N ILE A 9 30.28 -25.73 -27.87
CA ILE A 9 28.81 -25.85 -27.99
C ILE A 9 28.34 -24.89 -29.09
N PRO A 10 27.76 -25.34 -30.21
CA PRO A 10 27.78 -24.56 -31.46
C PRO A 10 26.74 -23.45 -31.62
N HIS A 11 25.88 -23.15 -30.64
CA HIS A 11 24.72 -22.28 -30.88
C HIS A 11 24.65 -20.94 -30.13
N ARG A 12 25.70 -20.53 -29.41
CA ARG A 12 25.87 -19.13 -28.99
C ARG A 12 27.36 -18.83 -29.02
N GLY A 13 27.79 -17.92 -29.87
CA GLY A 13 29.20 -17.59 -30.13
C GLY A 13 29.97 -16.96 -28.97
N THR A 14 29.92 -17.53 -27.78
CA THR A 14 30.63 -17.07 -26.58
C THR A 14 31.27 -18.23 -25.81
N ARG A 15 32.59 -18.13 -25.57
CA ARG A 15 33.35 -19.06 -24.72
C ARG A 15 33.05 -18.77 -23.25
N LEU A 16 32.36 -19.67 -22.57
CA LEU A 16 32.17 -19.61 -21.12
C LEU A 16 33.30 -20.32 -20.38
N LYS A 17 34.02 -19.59 -19.51
CA LYS A 17 34.96 -20.17 -18.55
C LYS A 17 34.16 -20.76 -17.39
N LYS A 18 34.12 -22.09 -17.26
CA LYS A 18 33.69 -22.73 -16.01
C LYS A 18 34.90 -22.86 -15.08
N GLN A 19 34.88 -22.15 -13.96
CA GLN A 19 35.84 -22.32 -12.88
C GLN A 19 35.20 -23.23 -11.83
N LYS A 20 35.67 -24.47 -11.71
CA LYS A 20 35.29 -25.35 -10.59
C LYS A 20 36.27 -25.11 -9.44
N PHE A 21 35.76 -24.61 -8.31
CA PHE A 21 36.50 -24.60 -7.04
C PHE A 21 36.28 -25.93 -6.31
N LYS A 22 37.32 -26.42 -5.62
CA LYS A 22 37.23 -27.61 -4.74
C LYS A 22 36.32 -27.30 -3.53
N PRO A 23 35.55 -28.27 -3.03
CA PRO A 23 34.61 -28.02 -1.95
C PRO A 23 35.35 -27.88 -0.62
N LEU A 24 35.19 -26.74 0.04
CA LEU A 24 35.37 -26.61 1.48
C LEU A 24 34.00 -26.87 2.13
N ARG A 25 33.98 -27.75 3.14
CA ARG A 25 32.77 -28.12 3.88
C ARG A 25 32.21 -26.91 4.62
N HIS A 26 30.88 -26.83 4.69
CA HIS A 26 30.06 -25.84 5.40
C HIS A 26 30.02 -24.41 4.83
N LEU A 27 29.07 -24.16 3.92
CA LEU A 27 27.99 -23.14 4.02
C LEU A 27 27.32 -23.06 2.63
N ASP A 28 26.05 -23.44 2.52
CA ASP A 28 25.28 -23.19 1.31
C ASP A 28 24.78 -21.73 1.32
N PHE A 29 25.56 -20.85 0.67
CA PHE A 29 25.09 -19.53 0.26
C PHE A 29 24.38 -19.64 -1.09
N TYR A 30 23.09 -19.30 -1.13
CA TYR A 30 22.35 -19.04 -2.36
C TYR A 30 22.94 -17.80 -3.06
N PHE A 31 23.50 -17.96 -4.25
CA PHE A 31 23.83 -16.83 -5.13
C PHE A 31 22.79 -16.72 -6.26
N SER A 32 22.12 -15.56 -6.29
CA SER A 32 21.27 -15.11 -7.40
C SER A 32 22.12 -14.80 -8.63
N ASN A 33 21.58 -15.05 -9.83
CA ASN A 33 22.22 -14.73 -11.11
C ASN A 33 22.02 -13.26 -11.53
N THR A 34 22.03 -12.32 -10.58
CA THR A 34 21.86 -10.89 -10.90
C THR A 34 23.23 -10.21 -11.00
N PRO A 35 23.59 -9.58 -12.13
CA PRO A 35 24.82 -8.80 -12.21
C PRO A 35 24.74 -7.58 -11.30
N VAL A 36 25.75 -7.39 -10.44
CA VAL A 36 25.95 -6.18 -9.63
C VAL A 36 26.45 -5.07 -10.57
N LEU A 37 25.68 -3.99 -10.71
CA LEU A 37 26.12 -2.77 -11.39
C LEU A 37 26.98 -1.95 -10.41
N GLU A 38 28.22 -1.67 -10.80
CA GLU A 38 29.19 -0.92 -10.00
C GLU A 38 28.80 0.58 -9.94
N GLU A 39 28.75 1.13 -8.73
CA GLU A 39 28.37 2.53 -8.47
C GLU A 39 29.40 3.52 -9.03
N ASN A 40 28.90 4.54 -9.75
CA ASN A 40 29.68 5.66 -10.28
C ASN A 40 30.39 6.44 -9.16
N LYS A 41 31.72 6.39 -9.11
CA LYS A 41 32.54 7.33 -8.33
C LYS A 41 32.67 8.68 -9.07
N PRO A 42 32.52 9.83 -8.39
CA PRO A 42 32.70 11.13 -9.04
C PRO A 42 34.18 11.43 -9.33
N ALA A 43 34.44 11.99 -10.51
CA ALA A 43 35.77 12.35 -11.00
C ALA A 43 36.38 13.51 -10.19
N ARG A 44 37.66 13.36 -9.81
CA ARG A 44 38.47 14.43 -9.21
C ARG A 44 38.87 15.43 -10.31
N ILE A 45 38.41 16.67 -10.19
CA ILE A 45 38.84 17.79 -11.07
C ILE A 45 40.03 18.50 -10.41
N PHE A 46 41.11 18.63 -11.18
CA PHE A 46 42.31 19.38 -10.85
C PHE A 46 42.03 20.87 -10.70
N ARG A 47 42.68 21.50 -9.72
CA ARG A 47 42.68 22.94 -9.47
C ARG A 47 43.82 23.59 -10.27
N ALA A 48 43.51 24.62 -11.04
CA ALA A 48 44.50 25.59 -11.53
C ALA A 48 43.95 27.02 -11.34
N LEU A 49 44.87 27.93 -11.01
CA LEU A 49 44.67 29.24 -10.41
C LEU A 49 44.35 30.35 -11.43
N ALA A 50 43.47 31.26 -10.98
CA ALA A 50 43.37 32.71 -11.19
C ALA A 50 43.96 33.38 -12.46
N GLY A 51 43.13 34.25 -13.07
CA GLY A 51 43.62 35.41 -13.82
C GLY A 51 42.60 36.14 -14.71
N LEU A 52 42.24 37.37 -14.29
CA LEU A 52 42.01 38.58 -15.11
C LEU A 52 40.67 38.79 -15.89
N TRP A 53 39.95 39.84 -15.43
CA TRP A 53 39.43 41.00 -16.20
C TRP A 53 38.28 40.84 -17.25
N ASN A 54 37.04 41.16 -16.81
CA ASN A 54 36.05 42.17 -17.28
C ASN A 54 35.66 42.36 -18.80
N PRO A 55 34.58 43.11 -19.15
CA PRO A 55 33.43 42.56 -19.88
C PRO A 55 33.15 43.21 -21.26
N SER A 56 32.03 42.80 -21.89
CA SER A 56 31.34 43.33 -23.09
C SER A 56 31.65 42.66 -24.42
N GLU A 57 30.61 42.11 -25.07
CA GLU A 57 30.19 42.50 -26.43
C GLU A 57 28.87 41.78 -26.80
N SER A 58 27.88 42.59 -27.18
CA SER A 58 26.70 42.16 -27.90
C SER A 58 27.06 41.90 -29.36
N LEU A 59 26.38 40.96 -30.03
CA LEU A 59 26.16 41.04 -31.47
C LEU A 59 24.89 40.28 -31.84
N ASP A 60 23.86 41.05 -32.15
CA ASP A 60 22.76 40.67 -33.02
C ASP A 60 23.29 40.10 -34.34
N LYS A 61 22.59 39.10 -34.89
CA LYS A 61 22.32 39.04 -36.34
C LYS A 61 21.16 38.11 -36.67
N ALA A 62 20.19 38.71 -37.37
CA ALA A 62 19.00 38.12 -37.93
C ALA A 62 19.29 37.20 -39.14
N GLY A 63 18.42 36.22 -39.36
CA GLY A 63 18.39 35.35 -40.54
C GLY A 63 16.97 35.02 -40.98
N ALA A 64 16.50 35.79 -41.97
CA ALA A 64 15.46 35.58 -43.00
C ALA A 64 14.31 34.53 -42.83
N ARG A 65 13.10 35.10 -42.78
CA ARG A 65 11.81 34.76 -43.44
C ARG A 65 11.74 33.63 -44.47
N ALA A 66 10.64 32.86 -44.37
CA ALA A 66 9.82 32.47 -45.51
C ALA A 66 8.32 32.72 -45.19
N GLU A 67 7.68 33.45 -46.09
CA GLU A 67 6.25 33.74 -46.29
C GLU A 67 5.43 32.43 -46.52
N GLN A 68 4.11 32.29 -46.33
CA GLN A 68 2.94 33.16 -46.54
C GLN A 68 1.72 32.43 -45.90
N GLY A 69 0.76 33.16 -45.33
CA GLY A 69 -0.50 32.59 -44.82
C GLY A 69 -1.50 33.70 -44.47
N VAL A 70 -2.46 33.92 -45.36
CA VAL A 70 -3.41 35.03 -45.42
C VAL A 70 -4.26 35.14 -44.14
N THR A 71 -4.27 36.34 -43.55
CA THR A 71 -5.15 36.72 -42.43
C THR A 71 -6.47 37.28 -42.98
N ILE A 72 -7.59 36.61 -42.71
CA ILE A 72 -8.94 37.12 -42.98
C ILE A 72 -9.46 37.76 -41.69
N THR A 73 -9.55 39.09 -41.65
CA THR A 73 -10.21 39.84 -40.58
C THR A 73 -11.68 40.08 -40.93
N TYR A 74 -12.60 39.53 -40.15
CA TYR A 74 -13.99 39.98 -40.11
C TYR A 74 -14.24 40.75 -38.81
N ARG A 75 -14.62 42.03 -38.93
CA ARG A 75 -15.22 42.81 -37.84
C ARG A 75 -16.73 42.60 -37.87
N PHE A 76 -17.31 42.16 -36.76
CA PHE A 76 -18.72 42.38 -36.47
C PHE A 76 -18.87 42.89 -35.03
N SER A 77 -19.53 44.03 -34.90
CA SER A 77 -20.04 44.59 -33.65
C SER A 77 -21.44 44.02 -33.44
N HIS A 78 -21.73 43.46 -32.27
CA HIS A 78 -23.01 43.68 -31.58
C HIS A 78 -22.95 43.21 -30.12
N THR A 79 -23.28 44.15 -29.24
CA THR A 79 -23.70 43.95 -27.85
C THR A 79 -24.87 42.96 -27.74
N LYS A 80 -24.80 41.97 -26.83
CA LYS A 80 -25.87 41.69 -25.83
C LYS A 80 -25.62 40.42 -24.98
N THR A 81 -25.94 40.58 -23.70
CA THR A 81 -26.41 39.59 -22.71
C THR A 81 -25.35 38.72 -22.00
N ALA A 82 -25.02 39.14 -20.78
CA ALA A 82 -24.47 38.27 -19.76
C ALA A 82 -25.51 37.20 -19.39
N PHE A 83 -25.28 35.95 -19.81
CA PHE A 83 -25.94 34.79 -19.23
C PHE A 83 -25.13 34.32 -18.02
N LEU A 84 -25.51 34.80 -16.83
CA LEU A 84 -25.18 34.11 -15.59
C LEU A 84 -25.99 32.81 -15.55
N LYS A 85 -25.42 31.73 -16.10
CA LYS A 85 -25.84 30.37 -15.76
C LYS A 85 -25.52 30.19 -14.29
N ALA A 86 -26.51 30.39 -13.42
CA ALA A 86 -26.50 29.80 -12.10
C ALA A 86 -26.47 28.28 -12.31
N ALA A 87 -25.27 27.71 -12.34
CA ALA A 87 -25.07 26.28 -12.24
C ALA A 87 -25.54 25.89 -10.84
N ARG A 88 -26.85 25.61 -10.71
CA ARG A 88 -27.36 24.86 -9.58
C ARG A 88 -26.61 23.53 -9.64
N ARG A 89 -25.58 23.39 -8.80
CA ARG A 89 -24.95 22.09 -8.51
C ARG A 89 -26.11 21.17 -8.13
N ILE A 90 -26.54 20.33 -9.06
CA ILE A 90 -27.33 19.16 -8.73
C ILE A 90 -26.33 18.29 -7.97
N ARG A 91 -26.31 18.41 -6.64
CA ARG A 91 -25.64 17.45 -5.77
C ARG A 91 -26.32 16.11 -6.09
N PRO A 92 -25.58 15.08 -6.54
CA PRO A 92 -26.16 13.75 -6.67
C PRO A 92 -26.78 13.38 -5.32
N LEU A 93 -27.87 12.64 -5.33
CA LEU A 93 -28.46 12.06 -4.13
C LEU A 93 -27.38 11.20 -3.45
N THR A 94 -26.78 11.80 -2.42
CA THR A 94 -25.80 11.31 -1.45
C THR A 94 -24.69 10.40 -2.00
N SER A 95 -23.59 10.97 -2.48
CA SER A 95 -22.30 10.25 -2.40
C SER A 95 -22.00 10.05 -0.91
N GLN A 96 -22.13 8.83 -0.42
CA GLN A 96 -21.75 8.47 0.96
C GLN A 96 -20.31 8.93 1.22
N SER A 97 -20.04 9.48 2.42
CA SER A 97 -18.68 9.88 2.77
C SER A 97 -17.78 8.65 2.90
N LEU A 98 -16.45 8.85 2.76
CA LEU A 98 -15.51 7.74 2.90
C LEU A 98 -15.62 7.10 4.28
N ALA A 99 -15.70 7.89 5.36
CA ALA A 99 -15.86 7.39 6.72
C ALA A 99 -17.10 6.48 6.85
N ALA A 100 -18.25 6.96 6.36
CA ALA A 100 -19.50 6.22 6.39
C ALA A 100 -19.39 4.90 5.62
N ARG A 101 -18.78 4.92 4.42
CA ARG A 101 -18.66 3.70 3.61
C ARG A 101 -17.70 2.68 4.23
N LEU A 102 -16.57 3.11 4.81
CA LEU A 102 -15.63 2.19 5.47
C LEU A 102 -16.27 1.54 6.70
N LEU A 103 -17.04 2.30 7.49
CA LEU A 103 -17.78 1.75 8.63
C LEU A 103 -18.86 0.76 8.20
N ASP A 104 -19.60 1.05 7.13
CA ASP A 104 -20.59 0.12 6.57
C ASP A 104 -19.95 -1.20 6.13
N VAL A 105 -18.80 -1.15 5.47
CA VAL A 105 -18.07 -2.38 5.08
C VAL A 105 -17.61 -3.16 6.31
N ILE A 106 -17.14 -2.49 7.35
CA ILE A 106 -16.76 -3.17 8.58
C ILE A 106 -17.99 -3.84 9.24
N GLU A 107 -19.09 -3.11 9.40
CA GLU A 107 -20.29 -3.59 10.12
C GLU A 107 -21.06 -4.67 9.35
N HIS A 108 -21.18 -4.54 8.03
CA HIS A 108 -22.08 -5.38 7.23
C HIS A 108 -21.37 -6.41 6.37
N ASP A 109 -20.10 -6.20 6.01
CA ASP A 109 -19.35 -7.14 5.18
C ASP A 109 -18.31 -7.92 6.01
N ILE A 110 -17.44 -7.25 6.78
CA ILE A 110 -16.33 -7.92 7.49
C ILE A 110 -16.78 -8.57 8.80
N LEU A 111 -17.56 -7.86 9.63
CA LEU A 111 -17.97 -8.33 10.95
C LEU A 111 -18.75 -9.67 10.89
N PRO A 112 -19.69 -9.90 9.97
CA PRO A 112 -20.38 -11.19 9.87
C PRO A 112 -19.45 -12.34 9.45
N LEU A 113 -18.43 -12.09 8.63
CA LEU A 113 -17.40 -13.09 8.31
C LEU A 113 -16.59 -13.42 9.57
N THR A 114 -16.16 -12.39 10.28
CA THR A 114 -15.35 -12.50 11.50
C THR A 114 -16.09 -13.25 12.60
N ALA A 115 -17.38 -12.98 12.80
CA ALA A 115 -18.20 -13.72 13.74
C ALA A 115 -18.23 -15.24 13.44
N ARG A 116 -18.33 -15.62 12.16
CA ARG A 116 -18.24 -17.03 11.75
C ARG A 116 -16.83 -17.57 11.96
N GLY A 117 -15.80 -16.84 11.56
CA GLY A 117 -14.40 -17.24 11.76
C GLY A 117 -14.07 -17.52 13.22
N VAL A 118 -14.51 -16.64 14.12
CA VAL A 118 -14.38 -16.77 15.58
C VAL A 118 -15.13 -17.99 16.10
N SER A 119 -16.36 -18.23 15.64
CA SER A 119 -17.11 -19.45 16.03
C SER A 119 -16.42 -20.75 15.62
N LEU A 120 -15.51 -20.69 14.65
CA LEU A 120 -14.67 -21.81 14.20
C LEU A 120 -13.30 -21.85 14.89
N GLY A 121 -12.94 -20.84 15.68
CA GLY A 121 -11.68 -20.76 16.43
C GLY A 121 -10.60 -19.86 15.83
N ASN A 122 -10.91 -19.06 14.79
CA ASN A 122 -9.98 -18.06 14.25
C ASN A 122 -10.04 -16.74 15.04
N LYS A 123 -8.96 -15.95 15.01
CA LYS A 123 -8.91 -14.61 15.61
C LYS A 123 -9.87 -13.60 14.97
N VAL A 124 -10.12 -12.53 15.72
CA VAL A 124 -11.06 -11.44 15.42
C VAL A 124 -10.56 -10.43 14.36
N PHE A 125 -9.70 -10.84 13.42
CA PHE A 125 -9.09 -9.92 12.44
C PHE A 125 -9.74 -10.06 11.06
N GLY A 126 -9.96 -8.94 10.37
CA GLY A 126 -10.54 -8.96 9.03
C GLY A 126 -10.12 -7.77 8.18
N ALA A 127 -10.36 -7.87 6.88
CA ALA A 127 -9.98 -6.86 5.91
C ALA A 127 -10.91 -6.85 4.71
N ALA A 128 -10.90 -5.74 3.97
CA ALA A 128 -11.61 -5.58 2.72
C ALA A 128 -10.80 -4.74 1.74
N ILE A 129 -11.13 -4.88 0.46
CA ILE A 129 -10.56 -4.11 -0.64
C ILE A 129 -11.71 -3.43 -1.37
N LEU A 130 -11.62 -2.13 -1.58
CA LEU A 130 -12.65 -1.31 -2.22
C LEU A 130 -12.06 -0.55 -3.41
N ARG A 131 -12.89 -0.17 -4.38
CA ARG A 131 -12.46 0.74 -5.46
C ARG A 131 -12.40 2.19 -4.98
N LYS A 132 -11.35 2.93 -5.35
CA LYS A 132 -11.28 4.39 -5.07
C LYS A 132 -12.33 5.19 -5.83
N SER A 133 -12.73 4.73 -7.02
CA SER A 133 -13.61 5.47 -7.94
C SER A 133 -15.03 5.65 -7.41
N ASP A 134 -15.56 4.62 -6.76
CA ASP A 134 -16.97 4.54 -6.34
C ASP A 134 -17.17 3.88 -4.97
N LEU A 135 -16.09 3.49 -4.30
CA LEU A 135 -16.11 2.80 -3.00
C LEU A 135 -16.88 1.48 -3.00
N SER A 136 -17.07 0.88 -4.18
CA SER A 136 -17.64 -0.47 -4.30
C SER A 136 -16.69 -1.50 -3.70
N LEU A 137 -17.27 -2.49 -3.01
CA LEU A 137 -16.52 -3.59 -2.43
C LEU A 137 -16.02 -4.52 -3.53
N VAL A 138 -14.74 -4.87 -3.48
CA VAL A 138 -14.11 -5.87 -4.36
C VAL A 138 -14.06 -7.22 -3.64
N VAL A 139 -13.57 -7.24 -2.41
CA VAL A 139 -13.53 -8.44 -1.56
C VAL A 139 -13.53 -8.04 -0.09
N ALA A 140 -14.17 -8.84 0.76
CA ALA A 140 -14.07 -8.79 2.21
C ALA A 140 -13.74 -10.20 2.71
N GLU A 141 -12.82 -10.29 3.67
CA GLU A 141 -12.41 -11.56 4.28
C GLU A 141 -12.04 -11.38 5.75
N THR A 142 -11.94 -12.51 6.45
CA THR A 142 -11.53 -12.59 7.86
C THR A 142 -10.33 -13.52 8.02
N ASN A 143 -9.75 -13.57 9.22
CA ASN A 143 -8.67 -14.46 9.60
C ASN A 143 -9.06 -15.93 9.35
N ASN A 144 -8.11 -16.70 8.81
CA ASN A 144 -8.24 -18.13 8.55
C ASN A 144 -6.96 -18.87 9.00
N GLU A 145 -6.46 -18.51 10.19
CA GLU A 145 -5.19 -19.00 10.72
C GLU A 145 -5.17 -20.50 11.01
N LEU A 146 -6.35 -21.10 11.23
CA LEU A 146 -6.48 -22.54 11.41
C LEU A 146 -6.10 -23.33 10.14
N GLU A 147 -6.34 -22.77 8.95
CA GLU A 147 -5.87 -23.37 7.70
C GLU A 147 -4.38 -23.13 7.50
N ASN A 148 -3.92 -21.92 7.83
CA ASN A 148 -2.50 -21.55 7.76
C ASN A 148 -2.24 -20.34 8.65
N PRO A 149 -1.23 -20.38 9.54
CA PRO A 149 -0.98 -19.33 10.52
C PRO A 149 -0.68 -17.96 9.90
N LEU A 150 -0.29 -17.89 8.63
CA LEU A 150 -0.04 -16.63 7.93
C LEU A 150 -1.34 -15.97 7.43
N TRP A 151 -2.48 -16.68 7.42
CA TRP A 151 -3.75 -16.19 6.85
C TRP A 151 -4.46 -15.26 7.85
N HIS A 152 -3.73 -14.21 8.26
CA HIS A 152 -4.31 -13.04 8.91
C HIS A 152 -5.36 -12.40 8.00
N GLY A 153 -6.29 -11.61 8.54
CA GLY A 153 -7.39 -11.03 7.77
C GLY A 153 -6.93 -10.29 6.51
N GLU A 154 -5.83 -9.54 6.60
CA GLU A 154 -5.24 -8.79 5.50
C GLU A 154 -4.59 -9.70 4.46
N VAL A 155 -3.83 -10.71 4.89
CA VAL A 155 -3.16 -11.66 3.99
C VAL A 155 -4.20 -12.55 3.30
N HIS A 156 -5.24 -12.96 4.03
CA HIS A 156 -6.33 -13.76 3.47
C HIS A 156 -7.16 -12.95 2.46
N ALA A 157 -7.47 -11.68 2.75
CA ALA A 157 -8.11 -10.79 1.78
C ALA A 157 -7.27 -10.61 0.51
N LEU A 158 -5.94 -10.46 0.65
CA LEU A 158 -5.03 -10.43 -0.50
C LEU A 158 -5.07 -11.76 -1.28
N LYS A 159 -4.98 -12.91 -0.60
CA LYS A 159 -5.08 -14.23 -1.24
C LYS A 159 -6.34 -14.32 -2.10
N ARG A 160 -7.50 -14.00 -1.54
CA ARG A 160 -8.78 -14.01 -2.25
C ARG A 160 -8.83 -13.02 -3.40
N PHE A 161 -8.29 -11.82 -3.21
CA PHE A 161 -8.21 -10.82 -4.28
C PHE A 161 -7.42 -11.34 -5.49
N TYR A 162 -6.32 -12.06 -5.26
CA TYR A 162 -5.53 -12.66 -6.34
C TYR A 162 -6.17 -13.93 -6.95
N GLU A 163 -7.22 -14.50 -6.33
CA GLU A 163 -8.03 -15.60 -6.86
C GLU A 163 -9.19 -15.13 -7.77
N LEU A 164 -9.54 -13.84 -7.80
CA LEU A 164 -10.67 -13.28 -8.58
C LEU A 164 -10.51 -13.36 -10.12
N GLY A 165 -9.35 -13.81 -10.62
CA GLY A 165 -9.04 -13.79 -12.05
C GLY A 165 -8.65 -12.39 -12.54
N GLU A 166 -9.48 -11.78 -13.39
CA GLU A 166 -9.31 -10.37 -13.78
C GLU A 166 -9.56 -9.46 -12.59
N LYS A 167 -8.58 -8.63 -12.25
CA LYS A 167 -8.61 -7.78 -11.05
C LYS A 167 -8.21 -6.34 -11.38
N PRO A 168 -8.73 -5.35 -10.63
CA PRO A 168 -8.34 -3.96 -10.80
C PRO A 168 -6.87 -3.75 -10.39
N ASN A 169 -6.27 -2.66 -10.88
CA ASN A 169 -4.94 -2.25 -10.42
C ASN A 169 -5.01 -1.83 -8.94
N THR A 170 -4.08 -2.30 -8.12
CA THR A 170 -4.06 -2.01 -6.67
C THR A 170 -3.87 -0.52 -6.36
N LYS A 171 -3.31 0.27 -7.29
CA LYS A 171 -3.27 1.74 -7.17
C LYS A 171 -4.63 2.41 -7.31
N ASP A 172 -5.63 1.73 -7.86
CA ASP A 172 -7.01 2.21 -7.95
C ASP A 172 -7.88 1.73 -6.78
N LEU A 173 -7.27 1.09 -5.76
CA LEU A 173 -7.98 0.42 -4.68
C LEU A 173 -7.61 0.99 -3.30
N ILE A 174 -8.56 0.86 -2.38
CA ILE A 174 -8.40 1.11 -0.95
C ILE A 174 -8.22 -0.23 -0.26
N PHE A 175 -7.22 -0.32 0.62
CA PHE A 175 -7.09 -1.44 1.54
C PHE A 175 -7.69 -1.04 2.89
N LEU A 176 -8.67 -1.79 3.37
CA LEU A 176 -9.32 -1.57 4.66
C LEU A 176 -8.99 -2.75 5.57
N SER A 177 -8.47 -2.48 6.75
CA SER A 177 -8.19 -3.47 7.78
C SER A 177 -8.97 -3.13 9.04
N THR A 178 -9.54 -4.12 9.72
CA THR A 178 -10.27 -3.86 10.97
C THR A 178 -9.30 -3.48 12.07
N HIS A 179 -8.12 -4.08 12.09
CA HIS A 179 -7.07 -3.74 13.02
C HIS A 179 -5.86 -3.20 12.28
N GLU A 180 -5.05 -2.45 12.98
CA GLU A 180 -3.78 -1.97 12.47
C GLU A 180 -2.89 -3.15 12.04
N PRO A 181 -2.42 -3.21 10.78
CA PRO A 181 -1.77 -4.42 10.29
C PRO A 181 -0.45 -4.73 11.01
N CYS A 182 -0.18 -6.00 11.31
CA CYS A 182 1.12 -6.39 11.86
C CYS A 182 2.24 -6.26 10.80
N THR A 183 3.50 -6.39 11.20
CA THR A 183 4.67 -6.23 10.31
C THR A 183 4.63 -7.11 9.07
N MET A 184 4.12 -8.33 9.20
CA MET A 184 3.87 -9.24 8.06
C MET A 184 2.82 -8.67 7.11
N CYS A 185 1.64 -8.29 7.62
CA CYS A 185 0.54 -7.76 6.82
C CYS A 185 0.91 -6.44 6.15
N MET A 186 1.59 -5.53 6.84
CA MET A 186 2.11 -4.29 6.25
C MET A 186 3.05 -4.57 5.08
N SER A 187 3.95 -5.55 5.23
CA SER A 187 4.85 -5.97 4.16
C SER A 187 4.07 -6.57 2.99
N ALA A 188 3.05 -7.40 3.25
CA ALA A 188 2.21 -7.99 2.22
C ALA A 188 1.44 -6.92 1.41
N ILE A 189 0.83 -5.94 2.09
CA ILE A 189 0.14 -4.79 1.45
C ILE A 189 1.13 -4.01 0.57
N THR A 190 2.35 -3.78 1.07
CA THR A 190 3.42 -3.10 0.33
C THR A 190 3.79 -3.86 -0.95
N TRP A 191 4.06 -5.15 -0.85
CA TRP A 191 4.42 -6.00 -2.00
C TRP A 191 3.28 -6.18 -2.99
N ALA A 192 2.03 -6.16 -2.54
CA ALA A 192 0.84 -6.16 -3.41
C ALA A 192 0.65 -4.82 -4.17
N GLY A 193 1.43 -3.78 -3.83
CA GLY A 193 1.47 -2.54 -4.58
C GLY A 193 0.39 -1.52 -4.19
N PHE A 194 -0.31 -1.71 -3.08
CA PHE A 194 -1.22 -0.69 -2.55
C PHE A 194 -0.44 0.57 -2.15
N ASP A 195 -1.04 1.74 -2.33
CA ASP A 195 -0.49 3.05 -1.93
C ASP A 195 -1.18 3.65 -0.70
N ASN A 196 -2.14 2.92 -0.13
CA ASN A 196 -2.89 3.33 1.05
C ASN A 196 -3.41 2.12 1.83
N PHE A 197 -3.62 2.31 3.14
CA PHE A 197 -4.53 1.48 3.89
C PHE A 197 -5.21 2.25 5.03
N TYR A 198 -6.38 1.79 5.43
CA TYR A 198 -7.20 2.35 6.51
C TYR A 198 -7.39 1.31 7.60
N SER A 199 -7.24 1.72 8.86
CA SER A 199 -7.39 0.86 10.03
C SER A 199 -8.48 1.37 10.96
N PHE A 200 -9.26 0.47 11.56
CA PHE A 200 -10.33 0.83 12.49
C PHE A 200 -9.86 0.80 13.95
N PHE A 201 -9.25 -0.28 14.40
CA PHE A 201 -8.57 -0.40 15.69
C PHE A 201 -7.07 -0.11 15.56
N SER A 202 -6.48 0.57 16.53
CA SER A 202 -5.03 0.76 16.63
C SER A 202 -4.32 -0.43 17.29
N HIS A 203 -2.99 -0.52 17.19
CA HIS A 203 -2.19 -1.50 17.93
C HIS A 203 -2.35 -1.37 19.45
N GLU A 204 -2.66 -0.17 19.96
CA GLU A 204 -2.89 0.07 21.38
C GLU A 204 -4.24 -0.50 21.80
N ASP A 205 -5.27 -0.33 20.97
CA ASP A 205 -6.55 -1.02 21.13
C ASP A 205 -6.36 -2.56 21.05
N SER A 206 -5.59 -3.05 20.07
CA SER A 206 -5.26 -4.47 19.87
C SER A 206 -4.52 -5.11 21.07
N ARG A 207 -3.53 -4.41 21.62
CA ARG A 207 -2.72 -4.87 22.75
C ARG A 207 -3.56 -4.96 24.03
N ASP A 208 -4.29 -3.89 24.32
CA ASP A 208 -4.92 -3.72 25.63
C ASP A 208 -6.30 -4.41 25.69
N ALA A 209 -7.03 -4.50 24.57
CA ALA A 209 -8.37 -5.10 24.53
C ALA A 209 -8.40 -6.56 24.03
N PHE A 210 -7.40 -7.01 23.25
CA PHE A 210 -7.48 -8.32 22.57
C PHE A 210 -6.40 -9.33 23.00
N ALA A 211 -5.48 -8.95 23.89
CA ALA A 211 -4.49 -9.84 24.51
C ALA A 211 -3.63 -10.63 23.49
N ILE A 212 -3.21 -9.98 22.40
CA ILE A 212 -2.33 -10.56 21.36
C ILE A 212 -0.99 -9.80 21.38
N PRO A 213 -0.08 -10.12 22.33
CA PRO A 213 1.13 -9.34 22.56
C PRO A 213 2.26 -9.64 21.57
N HIS A 214 2.13 -10.71 20.78
CA HIS A 214 3.20 -11.23 19.94
C HIS A 214 3.59 -10.25 18.83
N ASP A 215 2.65 -9.52 18.25
CA ASP A 215 2.93 -8.58 17.15
C ASP A 215 3.88 -7.45 17.60
N LEU A 216 3.66 -6.92 18.79
CA LEU A 216 4.52 -5.88 19.37
C LEU A 216 5.89 -6.43 19.76
N LYS A 217 5.95 -7.67 20.25
CA LYS A 217 7.21 -8.35 20.52
C LYS A 217 7.98 -8.62 19.22
N ILE A 218 7.32 -9.05 18.15
CA ILE A 218 7.93 -9.25 16.82
C ILE A 218 8.44 -7.92 16.27
N LEU A 219 7.64 -6.85 16.35
CA LEU A 219 8.04 -5.51 15.92
C LEU A 219 9.34 -5.08 16.61
N LYS A 220 9.46 -5.33 17.91
CA LYS A 220 10.65 -5.02 18.69
C LYS A 220 11.82 -5.95 18.39
N GLU A 221 11.64 -7.26 18.52
CA GLU A 221 12.72 -8.24 18.50
C GLU A 221 13.22 -8.53 17.07
N VAL A 222 12.33 -8.53 16.07
CA VAL A 222 12.68 -8.85 14.67
C VAL A 222 13.03 -7.59 13.89
N PHE A 223 12.35 -6.47 14.14
CA PHE A 223 12.51 -5.24 13.35
C PHE A 223 13.19 -4.09 14.11
N GLY A 224 13.49 -4.25 15.40
CA GLY A 224 14.17 -3.22 16.19
C GLY A 224 13.32 -1.97 16.43
N LEU A 225 11.99 -2.07 16.33
CA LEU A 225 11.06 -0.96 16.49
C LEU A 225 10.26 -1.11 17.78
N GLU A 226 10.24 -0.08 18.62
CA GLU A 226 9.33 -0.05 19.75
C GLU A 226 7.86 0.05 19.27
N PRO A 227 6.88 -0.40 20.07
CA PRO A 227 5.46 -0.20 19.79
C PRO A 227 5.16 1.25 19.36
N GLY A 228 4.46 1.43 18.24
CA GLY A 228 4.18 2.74 17.65
C GLY A 228 5.34 3.35 16.83
N GLY A 229 6.50 2.70 16.76
CA GLY A 229 7.69 3.18 16.05
C GLY A 229 7.69 2.98 14.53
N TYR A 230 6.67 2.33 13.96
CA TYR A 230 6.60 2.12 12.51
C TYR A 230 6.12 3.41 11.80
N ARG A 231 6.47 3.55 10.51
CA ARG A 231 6.15 4.74 9.72
C ARG A 231 4.73 4.66 9.15
N ARG A 232 3.89 5.63 9.51
CA ARG A 232 2.53 5.81 8.94
C ARG A 232 2.50 6.45 7.55
N SER A 233 3.60 7.06 7.13
CA SER A 233 3.79 7.60 5.79
C SER A 233 5.21 7.28 5.33
N ASN A 234 5.34 6.74 4.12
CA ASN A 234 6.60 6.33 3.54
C ASN A 234 6.53 6.36 2.00
N ALA A 235 7.60 5.90 1.34
CA ALA A 235 7.70 5.94 -0.13
C ALA A 235 6.70 5.01 -0.85
N PHE A 236 6.06 4.08 -0.14
CA PHE A 236 5.17 3.08 -0.71
C PHE A 236 3.70 3.43 -0.51
N TRP A 237 3.33 3.86 0.71
CA TRP A 237 1.93 4.11 1.09
C TRP A 237 1.78 5.12 2.23
N ASN A 238 0.54 5.57 2.41
CA ASN A 238 0.08 6.28 3.59
C ASN A 238 -0.97 5.44 4.34
N SER A 239 -0.87 5.38 5.66
CA SER A 239 -1.85 4.72 6.53
C SER A 239 -2.73 5.73 7.22
N PHE A 240 -4.01 5.40 7.39
CA PHE A 240 -5.01 6.28 7.99
C PHE A 240 -5.85 5.53 9.03
N PHE A 241 -6.41 6.25 9.99
CA PHE A 241 -7.41 5.70 10.90
C PHE A 241 -8.82 6.13 10.50
N VAL A 242 -9.77 5.20 10.55
CA VAL A 242 -11.19 5.50 10.30
C VAL A 242 -11.71 6.50 11.33
N ALA A 243 -11.21 6.47 12.56
CA ALA A 243 -11.54 7.44 13.60
C ALA A 243 -11.22 8.89 13.19
N ASP A 244 -10.08 9.13 12.55
CA ASP A 244 -9.68 10.48 12.08
C ASP A 244 -10.65 10.97 10.99
N LEU A 245 -11.09 10.06 10.11
CA LEU A 245 -12.09 10.39 9.10
C LEU A 245 -13.43 10.75 9.73
N VAL A 246 -13.90 9.98 10.71
CA VAL A 246 -15.12 10.28 11.48
C VAL A 246 -15.02 11.62 12.19
N GLU A 247 -13.85 11.94 12.75
CA GLU A 247 -13.62 13.24 13.40
C GLU A 247 -13.61 14.43 12.42
N SER A 248 -13.33 14.19 11.14
CA SER A 248 -13.34 15.22 10.11
C SER A 248 -14.72 15.54 9.53
N GLU A 249 -15.74 14.74 9.84
CA GLU A 249 -17.11 14.97 9.37
C GLU A 249 -17.83 16.06 10.19
N ASP A 250 -18.82 16.71 9.57
CA ASP A 250 -19.71 17.67 10.22
C ASP A 250 -20.94 16.98 10.86
N ASP A 251 -21.53 17.63 11.85
CA ASP A 251 -22.83 17.21 12.39
C ASP A 251 -23.96 17.44 11.37
N PRO A 252 -24.98 16.55 11.32
CA PRO A 252 -25.24 15.43 12.24
C PRO A 252 -24.53 14.11 11.87
N LEU A 253 -23.84 14.04 10.73
CA LEU A 253 -23.24 12.80 10.23
C LEU A 253 -22.18 12.27 11.21
N LYS A 254 -21.31 13.15 11.72
CA LYS A 254 -20.31 12.82 12.73
C LYS A 254 -20.90 12.07 13.91
N THR A 255 -21.99 12.57 14.49
CA THR A 255 -22.69 11.94 15.61
C THR A 255 -23.22 10.54 15.25
N THR A 256 -23.80 10.37 14.05
CA THR A 256 -24.26 9.05 13.56
C THR A 256 -23.10 8.07 13.42
N LEU A 257 -21.98 8.48 12.84
CA LEU A 257 -20.81 7.62 12.63
C LEU A 257 -20.09 7.26 13.93
N LYS A 258 -20.09 8.15 14.93
CA LYS A 258 -19.62 7.82 16.28
C LYS A 258 -20.48 6.75 16.94
N ALA A 259 -21.81 6.85 16.82
CA ALA A 259 -22.70 5.80 17.32
C ALA A 259 -22.48 4.46 16.61
N GLN A 260 -22.23 4.47 15.29
CA GLN A 260 -21.87 3.28 14.53
C GLN A 260 -20.54 2.68 15.00
N THR A 261 -19.51 3.51 15.17
CA THR A 261 -18.21 3.12 15.72
C THR A 261 -18.36 2.41 17.06
N THR A 262 -19.16 2.96 17.99
CA THR A 262 -19.42 2.33 19.30
C THR A 262 -20.08 0.96 19.17
N ARG A 263 -21.07 0.81 18.28
CA ARG A 263 -21.72 -0.50 18.05
C ARG A 263 -20.74 -1.54 17.51
N ILE A 264 -19.92 -1.16 16.52
CA ILE A 264 -18.91 -2.05 15.95
C ILE A 264 -17.92 -2.47 17.05
N LYS A 265 -17.41 -1.52 17.86
CA LYS A 265 -16.48 -1.83 18.95
C LYS A 265 -17.07 -2.84 19.94
N ALA A 266 -18.30 -2.61 20.41
CA ALA A 266 -18.99 -3.53 21.31
C ALA A 266 -19.13 -4.95 20.71
N ALA A 267 -19.45 -5.06 19.41
CA ALA A 267 -19.52 -6.35 18.75
C ALA A 267 -18.15 -7.07 18.69
N TYR A 268 -17.06 -6.34 18.46
CA TYR A 268 -15.71 -6.92 18.50
C TYR A 268 -15.27 -7.32 19.91
N ASP A 269 -15.69 -6.60 20.95
CA ASP A 269 -15.45 -6.98 22.35
C ASP A 269 -16.13 -8.31 22.70
N ASP A 270 -17.37 -8.51 22.26
CA ASP A 270 -18.11 -9.77 22.42
C ASP A 270 -17.42 -10.93 21.67
N LEU A 271 -16.96 -10.68 20.44
CA LEU A 271 -16.21 -11.66 19.66
C LEU A 271 -14.85 -11.99 20.30
N SER A 272 -14.15 -11.00 20.85
CA SER A 272 -12.90 -11.20 21.59
C SER A 272 -13.14 -12.10 22.80
N THR A 273 -14.19 -11.83 23.59
CA THR A 273 -14.56 -12.66 24.74
C THR A 273 -14.84 -14.12 24.33
N THR A 274 -15.53 -14.30 23.20
CA THR A 274 -15.83 -15.63 22.65
C THR A 274 -14.55 -16.36 22.22
N TYR A 275 -13.64 -15.69 21.50
CA TYR A 275 -12.36 -16.26 21.09
C TYR A 275 -11.49 -16.63 22.31
N GLN A 276 -11.36 -15.73 23.28
CA GLN A 276 -10.51 -15.94 24.46
C GLN A 276 -11.01 -17.10 25.35
N SER A 277 -12.31 -17.38 25.36
CA SER A 277 -12.88 -18.51 26.12
C SER A 277 -12.67 -19.88 25.45
N SER A 278 -12.32 -19.91 24.15
CA SER A 278 -12.15 -21.14 23.36
C SER A 278 -10.71 -21.42 22.91
N LYS A 279 -9.78 -20.46 23.10
CA LYS A 279 -8.41 -20.54 22.56
C LYS A 279 -7.52 -21.67 23.12
N SER A 280 -7.86 -22.24 24.28
CA SER A 280 -7.05 -23.30 24.92
C SER A 280 -7.00 -24.60 24.12
N ASP A 281 -7.90 -24.76 23.15
CA ASP A 281 -8.14 -26.02 22.47
C ASP A 281 -7.49 -26.09 21.08
N ASN A 282 -6.77 -25.03 20.65
CA ASN A 282 -6.25 -24.89 19.29
C ASN A 282 -4.71 -24.90 19.24
N ASP A 283 -4.13 -25.68 18.32
CA ASP A 283 -2.68 -25.86 18.11
C ASP A 283 -2.05 -24.71 17.27
N ILE A 284 -2.55 -23.49 17.44
CA ILE A 284 -2.08 -22.31 16.70
C ILE A 284 -0.72 -21.89 17.28
N PRO A 285 0.33 -21.71 16.45
CA PRO A 285 1.61 -21.22 16.94
C PRO A 285 1.46 -19.87 17.65
N LEU A 286 2.13 -19.72 18.79
CA LEU A 286 2.11 -18.50 19.63
C LEU A 286 0.73 -18.19 20.26
N ASN A 287 -0.11 -19.21 20.50
CA ASN A 287 -1.23 -19.13 21.46
C ASN A 287 -0.78 -19.26 22.92
#